data_AF-A0A829D6Y4-F1
#
_entry.id   AF-A0A829D6Y4-F1
#
_cell.length_a   1.000
_cell.length_b   1.000
_cell.length_c   1.000
_cell.angle_alpha   90.00
_cell.angle_beta   90.00
_cell.angle_gamma   90.00
#
_symmetry.space_group_name_H-M   'P 1'
#
loop_
_entity.id
_entity.type
_entity.pdbx_description
1 polymer ?
#
loop_
_entity_poly.entity_id
_entity_poly.type
_entity_poly.pdbx_seq_one_letter_code
_entity_poly.pdbx_strand_id
1 'polypeptide(L)'
;MLSEILDQIPQNNWTWSIWEFDGIGKPPFGLSMTEFNQVALSRGVLMTWQEVKLFAYSLLDIHFCLLIATIQEKQLTIKEVEKENFENYDMVIYAFDSTEWKVWSHNKNILNLIRTKVSEPRKNE
;
A
#
# COMPACT_ATOMS: atom_id res chain seq x y z
N MET A 1 1.20 -11.31 4.16
CA MET A 1 0.75 -10.79 2.85
C MET A 1 0.21 -9.36 3.03
N LEU A 2 0.13 -8.54 1.97
CA LEU A 2 -0.42 -7.17 2.07
C LEU A 2 -1.85 -7.15 2.60
N SER A 3 -2.68 -8.11 2.18
CA SER A 3 -4.07 -8.26 2.66
C SER A 3 -4.16 -8.32 4.19
N GLU A 4 -3.29 -9.08 4.85
CA GLU A 4 -3.31 -9.25 6.31
C GLU A 4 -3.03 -7.94 7.07
N ILE A 5 -2.19 -7.08 6.50
CA ILE A 5 -1.88 -5.75 7.06
C ILE A 5 -3.05 -4.81 6.85
N LEU A 6 -3.61 -4.81 5.64
CA LEU A 6 -4.77 -3.98 5.32
C LEU A 6 -6.00 -4.37 6.12
N ASP A 7 -6.16 -5.65 6.49
CA ASP A 7 -7.26 -6.10 7.34
C ASP A 7 -7.18 -5.57 8.78
N GLN A 8 -6.04 -5.03 9.22
CA GLN A 8 -5.93 -4.33 10.50
C GLN A 8 -6.45 -2.89 10.44
N ILE A 9 -6.71 -2.37 9.25
CA ILE A 9 -7.14 -0.99 9.03
C ILE A 9 -8.67 -0.99 8.91
N PRO A 10 -9.37 -0.17 9.71
CA PRO A 10 -10.82 -0.07 9.60
C PRO A 10 -11.23 0.49 8.24
N GLN A 11 -12.46 0.19 7.84
CA GLN A 11 -13.06 0.81 6.67
C GLN A 11 -12.96 2.34 6.77
N ASN A 12 -12.48 2.97 5.68
CA ASN A 12 -12.22 4.40 5.61
C ASN A 12 -12.61 4.93 4.24
N ASN A 13 -12.64 6.25 4.13
CA ASN A 13 -12.94 7.01 2.92
C ASN A 13 -11.70 7.71 2.36
N TRP A 14 -10.50 7.20 2.66
CA TRP A 14 -9.26 7.78 2.16
C TRP A 14 -9.10 7.50 0.68
N THR A 15 -8.42 8.41 -0.01
CA THR A 15 -7.88 8.14 -1.33
C THR A 15 -6.57 7.43 -1.15
N TRP A 16 -6.48 6.21 -1.66
CA TRP A 16 -5.27 5.42 -1.64
C TRP A 16 -4.55 5.52 -2.97
N SER A 17 -3.23 5.45 -2.93
CA SER A 17 -2.39 5.46 -4.11
C SER A 17 -1.28 4.44 -3.99
N ILE A 18 -1.15 3.59 -5.01
CA ILE A 18 -0.05 2.64 -5.13
C ILE A 18 1.03 3.26 -6.00
N TRP A 19 2.20 3.39 -5.43
CA TRP A 19 3.43 3.86 -6.03
C TRP A 19 4.45 2.75 -5.98
N GLU A 20 5.38 2.77 -6.93
CA GLU A 20 6.53 1.85 -6.97
C GLU A 20 6.09 0.42 -6.62
N PHE A 21 5.63 -0.35 -7.59
CA PHE A 21 5.07 -1.68 -7.33
C PHE A 21 5.81 -2.75 -8.13
N ASP A 22 6.14 -3.85 -7.46
CA ASP A 22 6.57 -5.10 -8.07
C ASP A 22 6.00 -6.30 -7.31
N GLY A 23 5.33 -7.19 -8.04
CA GLY A 23 4.65 -8.33 -7.46
C GLY A 23 3.98 -9.22 -8.50
N ILE A 24 3.39 -10.31 -8.03
CA ILE A 24 2.72 -11.32 -8.85
C ILE A 24 1.26 -11.35 -8.45
N GLY A 25 0.36 -11.34 -9.43
CA GLY A 25 -1.08 -11.41 -9.19
C GLY A 25 -1.88 -10.83 -10.33
N LYS A 26 -3.12 -10.41 -10.02
CA LYS A 26 -4.01 -9.79 -11.00
C LYS A 26 -4.21 -8.30 -10.67
N PRO A 27 -3.61 -7.38 -11.43
CA PRO A 27 -3.82 -5.96 -11.19
C PRO A 27 -5.28 -5.55 -11.52
N PRO A 28 -5.75 -4.42 -10.98
CA PRO A 28 -7.10 -3.93 -11.21
C PRO A 28 -7.23 -3.26 -12.59
N PHE A 29 -8.45 -2.83 -12.90
CA PHE A 29 -8.77 -2.02 -14.09
C PHE A 29 -8.45 -2.68 -15.44
N GLY A 30 -8.31 -4.00 -15.46
CA GLY A 30 -8.03 -4.77 -16.67
C GLY A 30 -6.62 -4.57 -17.23
N LEU A 31 -5.72 -3.95 -16.46
CA LEU A 31 -4.33 -3.76 -16.85
C LEU A 31 -3.56 -5.08 -16.87
N SER A 32 -2.49 -5.16 -17.65
CA SER A 32 -1.42 -6.12 -17.42
C SER A 32 -0.57 -5.68 -16.21
N MET A 33 0.17 -6.61 -15.60
CA MET A 33 1.06 -6.26 -14.48
C MET A 33 2.14 -5.25 -14.91
N THR A 34 2.65 -5.37 -16.14
CA THR A 34 3.61 -4.42 -16.69
C THR A 34 3.05 -3.00 -16.81
N GLU A 35 1.82 -2.85 -17.33
CA GLU A 35 1.17 -1.54 -17.42
C GLU A 35 0.86 -0.98 -16.04
N PHE A 36 0.41 -1.83 -15.10
CA PHE A 36 0.17 -1.43 -13.73
C PHE A 36 1.44 -0.86 -13.08
N ASN A 37 2.58 -1.56 -13.20
CA ASN A 37 3.85 -1.11 -12.64
C ASN A 37 4.31 0.22 -13.26
N GLN A 38 4.11 0.40 -14.57
CA GLN A 38 4.43 1.67 -15.25
C GLN A 38 3.57 2.83 -14.77
N VAL A 39 2.26 2.60 -14.55
CA VAL A 39 1.37 3.64 -14.01
C VAL A 39 1.72 3.95 -12.55
N ALA A 40 1.94 2.93 -11.72
CA ALA A 40 2.35 3.07 -10.33
C ALA A 40 3.64 3.89 -10.20
N LEU A 41 4.62 3.64 -11.09
CA LEU A 41 5.88 4.39 -11.11
C LEU A 41 5.71 5.84 -11.57
N SER A 42 4.86 6.11 -12.56
CA SER A 42 4.79 7.43 -13.21
C SER A 42 3.88 8.43 -12.50
N ARG A 43 2.71 7.99 -12.01
CA ARG A 43 1.68 8.88 -11.45
C ARG A 43 0.91 8.28 -10.28
N GLY A 44 1.30 7.09 -9.84
CA GLY A 44 0.55 6.30 -8.89
C GLY A 44 -0.76 5.75 -9.47
N VAL A 45 -1.27 4.70 -8.85
CA VAL A 45 -2.61 4.17 -9.17
C VAL A 45 -3.56 4.54 -8.03
N LEU A 46 -4.50 5.43 -8.32
CA LEU A 46 -5.52 5.86 -7.35
C LEU A 46 -6.58 4.77 -7.18
N MET A 47 -6.96 4.53 -5.92
CA MET A 47 -7.94 3.52 -5.53
C MET A 47 -8.73 3.98 -4.32
N THR A 48 -9.97 3.53 -4.25
CA THR A 48 -10.77 3.49 -3.03
C THR A 48 -10.25 2.42 -2.07
N TRP A 49 -10.70 2.48 -0.81
CA TRP A 49 -10.37 1.44 0.17
C TRP A 49 -10.78 0.03 -0.29
N GLN A 50 -11.99 -0.11 -0.87
CA GLN A 50 -12.45 -1.41 -1.37
C GLN A 50 -11.57 -1.93 -2.52
N GLU A 51 -11.16 -1.05 -3.43
CA GLU A 51 -10.30 -1.44 -4.57
C GLU A 51 -8.91 -1.87 -4.10
N VAL A 52 -8.30 -1.16 -3.15
CA VAL A 52 -7.00 -1.56 -2.56
C VAL A 52 -7.10 -2.92 -1.89
N LYS A 53 -8.17 -3.16 -1.13
CA LYS A 53 -8.40 -4.47 -0.53
C LYS A 53 -8.51 -5.56 -1.60
N LEU A 54 -9.38 -5.39 -2.59
CA LEU A 54 -9.56 -6.37 -3.65
C LEU A 54 -8.25 -6.64 -4.40
N PHE A 55 -7.48 -5.59 -4.68
CA PHE A 55 -6.16 -5.73 -5.28
C PHE A 55 -5.24 -6.56 -4.38
N ALA A 56 -5.12 -6.23 -3.10
CA ALA A 56 -4.25 -6.97 -2.18
C ALA A 56 -4.62 -8.46 -2.03
N TYR A 57 -5.91 -8.80 -2.07
CA TYR A 57 -6.38 -10.18 -2.06
C TYR A 57 -6.15 -10.93 -3.39
N SER A 58 -5.89 -10.20 -4.48
CA SER A 58 -5.59 -10.78 -5.79
C SER A 58 -4.08 -10.97 -6.05
N LEU A 59 -3.24 -10.55 -5.10
CA LEU A 59 -1.80 -10.71 -5.15
C LEU A 59 -1.39 -12.08 -4.59
N LEU A 60 -0.50 -12.75 -5.32
CA LEU A 60 0.14 -14.00 -4.92
C LEU A 60 1.44 -13.73 -4.19
N ASP A 61 2.19 -12.71 -4.61
CA ASP A 61 3.43 -12.28 -3.95
C ASP A 61 3.70 -10.79 -4.22
N ILE A 62 4.52 -10.18 -3.36
CA ILE A 62 4.93 -8.77 -3.42
C ILE A 62 6.41 -8.68 -3.11
N HIS A 63 7.21 -8.28 -4.09
CA HIS A 63 8.61 -7.93 -3.83
C HIS A 63 8.72 -6.50 -3.30
N PHE A 64 7.90 -5.58 -3.84
CA PHE A 64 7.98 -4.19 -3.48
C PHE A 64 6.59 -3.53 -3.62
N CYS A 65 6.19 -2.71 -2.64
CA CYS A 65 4.99 -1.89 -2.76
C CYS A 65 5.07 -0.66 -1.86
N LEU A 66 4.84 0.54 -2.42
CA LEU A 66 4.59 1.76 -1.65
C LEU A 66 3.12 2.16 -1.75
N LEU A 67 2.42 2.13 -0.63
CA LEU A 67 1.00 2.43 -0.54
C LEU A 67 0.80 3.66 0.36
N ILE A 68 0.14 4.69 -0.16
CA ILE A 68 -0.02 5.97 0.51
C ILE A 68 -1.49 6.38 0.51
N ALA A 69 -2.00 6.80 1.66
CA ALA A 69 -3.38 7.23 1.84
C ALA A 69 -3.50 8.69 2.29
N THR A 70 -4.51 9.39 1.80
CA THR A 70 -4.88 10.74 2.28
C THR A 70 -6.39 10.94 2.33
N ILE A 71 -6.86 11.68 3.33
CA ILE A 71 -8.24 12.18 3.45
C ILE A 71 -8.48 13.35 2.50
N GLN A 72 -7.45 14.16 2.25
CA GLN A 72 -7.58 15.35 1.42
C GLN A 72 -7.51 14.97 -0.06
N GLU A 73 -8.14 15.76 -0.94
CA GLU A 73 -7.93 15.66 -2.40
C GLU A 73 -6.52 16.12 -2.81
N LYS A 74 -5.52 15.89 -1.97
CA LYS A 74 -4.13 16.17 -2.26
C LYS A 74 -3.64 15.08 -3.19
N GLN A 75 -3.34 15.46 -4.43
CA GLN A 75 -2.65 14.57 -5.35
C GLN A 75 -1.18 14.45 -4.93
N LEU A 76 -0.76 13.23 -4.58
CA LEU A 76 0.65 12.92 -4.41
C LEU A 76 1.35 13.02 -5.77
N THR A 77 2.50 13.68 -5.79
CA THR A 77 3.32 13.79 -7.00
C THR A 77 4.51 12.84 -6.94
N ILE A 78 5.00 12.41 -8.10
CA ILE A 78 6.23 11.59 -8.18
C ILE A 78 7.42 12.25 -7.46
N LYS A 79 7.52 13.58 -7.50
CA LYS A 79 8.58 14.33 -6.81
C LYS A 79 8.52 14.23 -5.28
N GLU A 80 7.32 14.08 -4.72
CA GLU A 80 7.17 13.86 -3.27
C GLU A 80 7.54 12.42 -2.89
N VAL A 81 7.21 11.46 -3.76
CA VAL A 81 7.62 10.04 -3.63
C VAL A 81 9.13 9.89 -3.69
N GLU A 82 9.78 10.43 -4.71
CA GLU A 82 11.24 10.39 -4.88
C GLU A 82 12.02 11.05 -3.73
N LYS A 83 11.40 12.01 -3.03
CA LYS A 83 11.99 12.68 -1.86
C LYS A 83 11.65 11.98 -0.54
N GLU A 84 10.85 10.91 -0.58
CA GLU A 84 10.31 10.21 0.59
C GLU A 84 9.63 11.16 1.60
N ASN A 85 9.05 12.27 1.13
CA ASN A 85 8.41 13.26 2.00
C ASN A 85 6.92 12.96 2.15
N PHE A 86 6.59 12.20 3.19
CA PHE A 86 5.22 11.75 3.43
C PHE A 86 4.55 12.35 4.68
N GLU A 87 5.11 13.41 5.27
CA GLU A 87 4.63 13.99 6.53
C GLU A 87 3.16 14.43 6.52
N ASN A 88 2.63 14.74 5.32
CA ASN A 88 1.28 15.26 5.11
C ASN A 88 0.25 14.20 4.72
N TYR A 89 0.60 12.91 4.77
CA TYR A 89 -0.32 11.82 4.44
C TYR A 89 -0.93 11.21 5.71
N ASP A 90 -2.02 10.47 5.60
CA ASP A 90 -2.68 9.85 6.76
C ASP A 90 -2.08 8.48 7.08
N MET A 91 -1.58 7.81 6.03
CA MET A 91 -0.92 6.53 6.13
C MET A 91 0.09 6.32 5.02
N VAL A 92 1.19 5.67 5.37
CA VAL A 92 2.20 5.15 4.43
C VAL A 92 2.50 3.73 4.86
N ILE A 93 2.41 2.80 3.91
CA ILE A 93 2.80 1.41 4.06
C ILE A 93 3.81 1.12 2.96
N TYR A 94 4.99 0.69 3.37
CA TYR A 94 6.05 0.29 2.49
C TYR A 94 6.38 -1.18 2.76
N ALA A 95 6.34 -1.99 1.70
CA ALA A 95 6.69 -3.40 1.72
C ALA A 95 7.95 -3.60 0.87
N PHE A 96 8.93 -4.31 1.43
CA PHE A 96 10.18 -4.65 0.73
C PHE A 96 10.54 -6.12 0.95
N ASP A 97 10.86 -6.78 -0.16
CA ASP A 97 11.23 -8.19 -0.27
C ASP A 97 10.30 -9.13 0.49
N SER A 98 9.00 -8.80 0.52
CA SER A 98 7.96 -9.57 1.23
C SER A 98 8.26 -9.85 2.73
N THR A 99 9.26 -9.19 3.31
CA THR A 99 9.84 -9.51 4.63
C THR A 99 9.96 -8.30 5.53
N GLU A 100 10.20 -7.13 4.95
CA GLU A 100 10.27 -5.87 5.68
C GLU A 100 9.02 -5.03 5.40
N TRP A 101 8.40 -4.57 6.47
CA TRP A 101 7.25 -3.66 6.41
C TRP A 101 7.55 -2.42 7.24
N LYS A 102 7.50 -1.26 6.60
CA LYS A 102 7.55 0.04 7.28
C LYS A 102 6.19 0.67 7.19
N VAL A 103 5.67 1.09 8.35
CA VAL A 103 4.35 1.67 8.45
C VAL A 103 4.43 2.95 9.24
N TRP A 104 3.79 3.98 8.70
CA TRP A 104 3.64 5.27 9.34
C TRP A 104 2.19 5.71 9.24
N SER A 105 1.68 6.32 10.31
CA SER A 105 0.35 6.91 10.33
C SER A 105 0.28 7.93 11.46
N HIS A 106 -0.49 9.00 11.24
CA HIS A 106 -0.86 9.94 12.31
C HIS A 106 -1.78 9.29 13.36
N ASN A 107 -2.48 8.20 13.00
CA ASN A 107 -3.32 7.45 13.93
C ASN A 107 -2.50 6.36 14.64
N LYS A 108 -2.07 6.65 15.88
CA LYS A 108 -1.29 5.73 16.71
C LYS A 108 -1.99 4.39 16.98
N ASN A 109 -3.32 4.36 17.02
CA ASN A 109 -4.05 3.12 17.28
C ASN A 109 -3.91 2.16 16.09
N ILE A 110 -4.10 2.65 14.86
CA ILE A 110 -3.94 1.83 13.65
C ILE A 110 -2.48 1.40 13.50
N LEU A 111 -1.54 2.31 13.74
CA LEU A 111 -0.10 2.00 13.70
C LEU A 111 0.28 0.85 14.64
N ASN A 112 -0.26 0.85 15.86
CA ASN A 112 0.02 -0.20 16.84
C ASN A 112 -0.55 -1.55 16.41
N LEU A 113 -1.78 -1.60 15.88
CA LEU A 113 -2.39 -2.84 15.37
C LEU A 113 -1.55 -3.48 14.26
N ILE A 114 -1.13 -2.67 13.28
CA ILE A 114 -0.30 -3.16 12.17
C ILE A 114 1.07 -3.63 12.68
N ARG A 115 1.72 -2.88 13.58
CA ARG A 115 3.02 -3.26 14.12
C ARG A 115 2.99 -4.58 14.87
N THR A 116 1.95 -4.82 15.67
CA THR A 116 1.74 -6.12 16.31
C THR A 116 1.68 -7.22 15.26
N LYS A 117 0.90 -7.03 14.19
CA LYS A 117 0.76 -8.02 13.13
C LYS A 117 2.05 -8.32 12.36
N VAL A 118 2.80 -7.27 12.00
CA VAL A 118 4.09 -7.41 11.28
C VAL A 118 5.15 -8.11 12.14
N SER A 119 5.10 -7.92 13.46
CA SER A 119 6.05 -8.55 14.40
C SER A 119 5.74 -10.01 14.75
N GLU A 120 4.57 -10.53 14.37
CA GLU A 120 4.23 -11.93 14.61
C GLU A 120 5.11 -12.84 13.76
N PRO A 121 5.70 -13.91 14.35
CA PRO A 121 6.39 -14.92 13.56
C PRO A 121 5.39 -15.50 12.55
N ARG A 122 5.72 -15.41 11.25
CA ARG A 122 4.93 -16.07 10.22
C ARG A 122 4.91 -17.57 10.54
N LYS A 123 3.73 -18.11 10.84
CA LYS A 123 3.56 -19.56 10.98
C LYS A 123 3.80 -20.15 9.59
N ASN A 124 4.85 -20.95 9.47
CA ASN A 124 5.09 -21.71 8.25
C ASN A 124 3.89 -22.66 8.07
N GLU A 125 3.11 -22.45 7.01
CA GLU A 125 2.16 -23.44 6.49
C GLU A 125 2.89 -24.37 5.51
#